data_AF-A0A3N0U729-F1
#
_entry.id   AF-A0A3N0U729-F1
#
_cell.length_a   1.000
_cell.length_b   1.000
_cell.length_c   1.000
_cell.angle_alpha   90.00
_cell.angle_beta   90.00
_cell.angle_gamma   90.00
#
_symmetry.space_group_name_H-M   'P 1'
#
loop_
_entity.id
_entity.type
_entity.pdbx_description
1 polymer ?
#
loop_
_entity_poly.entity_id
_entity_poly.type
_entity_poly.pdbx_seq_one_letter_code
_entity_poly.pdbx_strand_id
1 'polypeptide(L)'
;MLKTFSPTIVLLATAFQAGASPIVIADLGGESTAQLFSAIAPEPDASAFSSALPVPLPETVLPVLSSRLHPGPVTPRRLSLPGMTPLFLIGDDPLSMQWLSKNKTKLTSLNATGLVVSVASAERLRALREQAGDLRLFPTSGDDLAQRLQLAAYPVLITASGLSQ
;
A
#
# COMPACT_ATOMS: atom_id res chain seq x y z
N MET A 1 -52.16 -34.43 52.75
CA MET A 1 -51.31 -33.93 53.85
C MET A 1 -49.98 -34.67 53.80
N LEU A 2 -48.90 -34.02 53.35
CA LEU A 2 -47.54 -34.32 53.81
C LEU A 2 -46.65 -33.14 53.38
N LYS A 3 -46.15 -32.40 54.37
CA LYS A 3 -45.42 -31.14 54.22
C LYS A 3 -43.94 -31.45 54.39
N THR A 4 -43.18 -31.50 53.30
CA THR A 4 -41.73 -31.72 53.34
C THR A 4 -41.01 -30.37 53.39
N PHE A 5 -40.52 -30.01 54.56
CA PHE A 5 -39.62 -28.89 54.80
C PHE A 5 -38.23 -29.24 54.26
N SER A 6 -37.71 -28.42 53.34
CA SER A 6 -36.33 -28.52 52.83
C SER A 6 -35.48 -27.40 53.45
N PRO A 7 -34.40 -27.69 54.19
CA PRO A 7 -33.54 -26.64 54.74
C PRO A 7 -32.50 -26.18 53.71
N THR A 8 -32.59 -24.90 53.37
CA THR A 8 -31.63 -24.14 52.55
C THR A 8 -30.24 -24.13 53.22
N ILE A 9 -29.25 -24.79 52.61
CA ILE A 9 -27.84 -24.66 52.97
C ILE A 9 -27.25 -23.46 52.22
N VAL A 10 -26.81 -22.46 52.98
CA VAL A 10 -26.02 -21.31 52.47
C VAL A 10 -24.55 -21.64 52.68
N LEU A 11 -23.84 -21.94 51.59
CA LEU A 11 -22.40 -22.21 51.62
C LEU A 11 -21.63 -20.88 51.47
N LEU A 12 -20.88 -20.55 52.52
CA LEU A 12 -20.14 -19.31 52.71
C LEU A 12 -18.89 -19.29 51.80
N ALA A 13 -18.81 -18.32 50.88
CA ALA A 13 -17.65 -18.14 50.00
C ALA A 13 -16.46 -17.57 50.76
N THR A 14 -15.36 -18.31 50.84
CA THR A 14 -14.06 -17.82 51.32
C THR A 14 -13.08 -17.77 50.15
N ALA A 15 -12.73 -16.56 49.71
CA ALA A 15 -11.72 -16.33 48.70
C ALA A 15 -10.34 -16.19 49.37
N PHE A 16 -9.48 -17.20 49.22
CA PHE A 16 -8.07 -17.12 49.57
C PHE A 16 -7.32 -16.40 48.43
N GLN A 17 -6.93 -15.14 48.65
CA GLN A 17 -6.05 -14.41 47.73
C GLN A 17 -4.59 -14.72 48.11
N ALA A 18 -3.94 -15.60 47.34
CA ALA A 18 -2.51 -15.87 47.47
C ALA A 18 -1.72 -14.80 46.69
N GLY A 19 -1.17 -13.81 47.40
CA GLY A 19 -0.26 -12.82 46.82
C GLY A 19 1.16 -13.38 46.74
N ALA A 20 1.53 -13.97 45.61
CA ALA A 20 2.93 -14.25 45.31
C ALA A 20 3.55 -12.98 44.70
N SER A 21 4.35 -12.24 45.47
CA SER A 21 5.22 -11.20 44.92
C SER A 21 6.47 -11.86 44.32
N PRO A 22 6.82 -11.57 43.05
CA PRO A 22 8.01 -12.14 42.45
C PRO A 22 9.26 -11.57 43.11
N ILE A 23 10.17 -12.46 43.53
CA ILE A 23 11.52 -12.10 43.96
C ILE A 23 12.42 -12.03 42.73
N VAL A 24 13.00 -10.86 42.47
CA VAL A 24 13.98 -10.65 41.41
C VAL A 24 15.32 -11.20 41.91
N ILE A 25 15.80 -12.30 41.33
CA ILE A 25 16.97 -13.05 41.82
C ILE A 25 18.30 -12.40 41.38
N ALA A 26 18.30 -11.64 40.28
CA ALA A 26 19.35 -10.68 39.91
C ALA A 26 18.87 -9.85 38.72
N ASP A 27 19.15 -8.55 38.73
CA ASP A 27 19.02 -7.67 37.56
C ASP A 27 20.40 -7.61 36.88
N LEU A 28 20.62 -8.48 35.89
CA LEU A 28 21.89 -8.57 35.15
C LEU A 28 21.91 -7.69 33.88
N GLY A 29 20.87 -6.86 33.69
CA GLY A 29 20.83 -5.84 32.64
C GLY A 29 21.23 -4.48 33.21
N GLY A 30 22.05 -3.72 32.50
CA GLY A 30 22.52 -2.41 32.97
C GLY A 30 23.88 -2.00 32.40
N GLU A 31 24.62 -2.95 31.81
CA GLU A 31 25.83 -2.63 31.06
C GLU A 31 25.47 -1.79 29.84
N SER A 32 26.00 -0.57 29.79
CA SER A 32 25.75 0.36 28.70
C SER A 32 26.34 -0.20 27.40
N THR A 33 25.47 -0.56 26.47
CA THR A 33 25.86 -0.95 25.11
C THR A 33 26.31 0.24 24.27
N ALA A 34 26.41 1.46 24.84
CA ALA A 34 26.73 2.68 24.11
C ALA A 34 28.01 2.57 23.28
N GLN A 35 29.03 1.86 23.79
CA GLN A 35 30.28 1.61 23.04
C GLN A 35 30.08 0.76 21.78
N LEU A 36 29.14 -0.19 21.79
CA LEU A 36 28.81 -1.01 20.61
C LEU A 36 28.15 -0.16 19.52
N PHE A 37 27.43 0.88 19.91
CA PHE A 37 26.76 1.79 18.98
C PHE A 37 27.66 2.96 18.53
N SER A 38 28.76 3.27 19.23
CA SER A 38 29.65 4.38 18.86
C SER A 38 30.27 4.27 17.46
N ALA A 39 30.43 3.06 16.93
CA ALA A 39 31.01 2.85 15.60
C ALA A 39 30.01 3.03 14.44
N ILE A 40 28.70 3.06 14.73
CA ILE A 40 27.61 3.10 13.73
C ILE A 40 26.70 4.30 13.96
N ALA A 41 26.72 4.89 15.15
CA ALA A 41 26.01 6.11 15.45
C ALA A 41 26.60 7.24 14.61
N PRO A 42 25.81 7.90 13.75
CA PRO A 42 26.26 9.12 13.12
C PRO A 42 26.61 10.13 14.22
N GLU A 43 27.77 10.77 14.10
CA GLU A 43 28.23 11.81 15.01
C GLU A 43 27.09 12.80 15.30
N PRO A 44 26.83 13.16 16.57
CA PRO A 44 25.74 14.07 16.92
C PRO A 44 26.15 15.48 16.53
N ASP A 45 25.96 15.83 15.25
CA ASP A 45 25.79 17.21 14.87
C ASP A 45 24.55 17.73 15.59
N ALA A 46 24.78 18.45 16.70
CA ALA A 46 23.79 19.19 17.46
C ALA A 46 23.28 20.40 16.66
N SER A 47 22.80 20.17 15.43
CA SER A 47 22.06 21.13 14.62
C SER A 47 21.30 20.48 13.45
N ALA A 48 20.88 19.21 13.57
CA ALA A 48 20.09 18.55 12.54
C ALA A 48 18.91 17.73 13.10
N PHE A 49 18.13 18.31 14.02
CA PHE A 49 16.68 18.09 13.98
C PHE A 49 16.08 18.93 12.83
N SER A 50 16.67 18.86 11.64
CA SER A 50 15.89 19.15 10.45
C SER A 50 14.93 17.98 10.36
N SER A 51 13.64 18.27 10.53
CA SER A 51 12.55 17.33 10.25
C SER A 51 13.01 16.36 9.17
N ALA A 52 12.92 15.05 9.44
CA ALA A 52 12.97 14.09 8.36
C ALA A 52 11.81 14.45 7.43
N LEU A 53 12.08 15.35 6.48
CA LEU A 53 11.24 15.61 5.35
C LEU A 53 10.94 14.22 4.80
N PRO A 54 9.67 13.88 4.54
CA PRO A 54 9.36 12.61 3.89
C PRO A 54 10.30 12.53 2.70
N VAL A 55 11.21 11.55 2.73
CA VAL A 55 12.15 11.32 1.62
C VAL A 55 11.23 11.20 0.41
N PRO A 56 11.30 12.15 -0.55
CA PRO A 56 10.49 12.05 -1.74
C PRO A 56 10.76 10.66 -2.32
N LEU A 57 9.71 9.87 -2.53
CA LEU A 57 9.82 8.63 -3.28
C LEU A 57 10.67 8.98 -4.51
N PRO A 58 11.82 8.32 -4.71
CA PRO A 58 12.76 8.80 -5.70
C PRO A 58 12.02 8.86 -7.04
N GLU A 59 11.91 10.05 -7.63
CA GLU A 59 11.53 10.26 -9.03
C GLU A 59 12.68 9.75 -9.94
N THR A 60 13.15 8.55 -9.66
CA THR A 60 14.38 7.93 -10.16
C THR A 60 13.93 6.56 -10.66
N VAL A 61 13.66 6.35 -11.94
CA VAL A 61 14.42 6.73 -13.13
C VAL A 61 13.42 7.03 -14.25
N LEU A 62 13.40 8.26 -14.76
CA LEU A 62 12.70 8.61 -15.99
C LEU A 62 13.72 8.62 -17.13
N PRO A 63 13.36 8.23 -18.36
CA PRO A 63 12.03 7.86 -18.82
C PRO A 63 11.62 6.44 -18.41
N VAL A 64 10.31 6.24 -18.22
CA VAL A 64 9.74 4.89 -18.10
C VAL A 64 9.23 4.51 -19.49
N LEU A 65 9.79 3.44 -20.07
CA LEU A 65 9.26 2.80 -21.27
C LEU A 65 9.03 1.32 -20.98
N SER A 66 7.80 0.87 -21.26
CA SER A 66 7.45 -0.54 -21.24
C SER A 66 7.65 -1.11 -22.64
N SER A 67 8.55 -2.08 -22.79
CA SER A 67 8.91 -2.63 -24.11
C SER A 67 7.81 -3.51 -24.71
N ARG A 68 6.88 -4.00 -23.89
CA ARG A 68 5.81 -4.92 -24.29
C ARG A 68 4.46 -4.24 -24.54
N LEU A 69 4.37 -2.94 -24.29
CA LEU A 69 3.13 -2.18 -24.34
C LEU A 69 3.21 -1.05 -25.36
N HIS A 70 2.17 -0.89 -26.17
CA HIS A 70 2.03 0.21 -27.11
C HIS A 70 0.68 0.92 -26.96
N PRO A 71 0.57 2.21 -27.32
CA PRO A 71 -0.74 2.86 -27.43
C PRO A 71 -1.62 2.10 -28.43
N GLY A 72 -2.86 1.78 -28.07
CA GLY A 72 -3.78 1.08 -28.96
C GLY A 72 -5.08 0.61 -28.32
N PRO A 73 -5.97 0.00 -29.12
CA PRO A 73 -7.20 -0.62 -28.62
C PRO A 73 -6.89 -1.88 -27.80
N VAL A 74 -7.61 -2.08 -26.70
CA VAL A 74 -7.52 -3.28 -25.88
C VAL A 74 -8.82 -4.07 -25.96
N THR A 75 -8.73 -5.33 -26.35
CA THR A 75 -9.89 -6.23 -26.37
C THR A 75 -10.33 -6.55 -24.94
N PRO A 76 -11.59 -6.26 -24.56
CA PRO A 76 -12.09 -6.61 -23.24
C PRO A 76 -12.02 -8.12 -22.99
N ARG A 77 -11.55 -8.52 -21.81
CA ARG A 77 -11.43 -9.92 -21.43
C ARG A 77 -11.80 -10.11 -19.98
N ARG A 78 -12.63 -11.12 -19.69
CA ARG A 78 -12.92 -11.50 -18.30
C ARG A 78 -11.68 -12.14 -17.67
N LEU A 79 -11.41 -11.74 -16.44
CA LEU A 79 -10.34 -12.28 -15.61
C LEU A 79 -10.94 -12.67 -14.26
N SER A 80 -10.24 -13.54 -13.54
CA SER A 80 -10.55 -13.84 -12.14
C SER A 80 -9.32 -13.50 -11.31
N LEU A 81 -9.34 -12.30 -10.71
CA LEU A 81 -8.25 -11.79 -9.88
C LEU A 81 -8.83 -11.43 -8.49
N PRO A 82 -9.22 -12.44 -7.68
CA PRO A 82 -9.87 -12.20 -6.39
C PRO A 82 -8.95 -11.42 -5.45
N GLY A 83 -9.50 -10.40 -4.80
CA GLY A 83 -8.75 -9.53 -3.88
C GLY A 83 -7.86 -8.48 -4.55
N MET A 84 -7.86 -8.38 -5.88
CA MET A 84 -7.07 -7.38 -6.60
C MET A 84 -7.69 -5.98 -6.47
N THR A 85 -6.87 -4.99 -6.14
CA THR A 85 -7.25 -3.58 -6.22
C THR A 85 -7.34 -3.14 -7.69
N PRO A 86 -8.41 -2.40 -8.09
CA PRO A 86 -8.49 -1.85 -9.43
C PRO A 86 -7.27 -0.99 -9.76
N LEU A 87 -6.71 -1.18 -10.96
CA LEU A 87 -5.61 -0.37 -11.46
C LEU A 87 -5.79 -0.08 -12.94
N PHE A 88 -5.16 0.99 -13.43
CA PHE A 88 -5.20 1.33 -14.84
C PHE A 88 -3.81 1.65 -15.36
N LEU A 89 -3.59 1.37 -16.65
CA LEU A 89 -2.33 1.61 -17.36
C LEU A 89 -2.56 2.74 -18.37
N ILE A 90 -1.73 3.78 -18.32
CA ILE A 90 -1.75 4.92 -19.23
C ILE A 90 -0.32 5.34 -19.58
N GLY A 91 -0.16 6.08 -20.68
CA GLY A 91 1.09 6.76 -21.03
C GLY A 91 0.91 8.27 -21.13
N ASP A 92 1.94 8.96 -21.60
CA ASP A 92 1.95 10.40 -21.90
C ASP A 92 1.43 10.74 -23.32
N ASP A 93 0.82 9.78 -24.01
CA ASP A 93 0.28 9.94 -25.36
C ASP A 93 -1.17 10.49 -25.37
N PRO A 94 -1.63 11.06 -26.51
CA PRO A 94 -2.97 11.64 -26.62
C PRO A 94 -4.12 10.64 -26.44
N LEU A 95 -3.93 9.36 -26.80
CA LEU A 95 -4.96 8.32 -26.64
C LEU A 95 -5.22 8.07 -25.15
N SER A 96 -4.15 7.94 -24.38
CA SER A 96 -4.19 7.83 -22.93
C SER A 96 -4.86 9.04 -22.28
N MET A 97 -4.62 10.25 -22.77
CA MET A 97 -5.21 11.47 -22.18
C MET A 97 -6.71 11.57 -22.42
N GLN A 98 -7.15 11.26 -23.64
CA GLN A 98 -8.58 11.21 -23.95
C GLN A 98 -9.29 10.12 -23.14
N TRP A 99 -8.65 8.96 -23.01
CA TRP A 99 -9.18 7.84 -22.24
C TRP A 99 -9.32 8.16 -20.76
N LEU A 100 -8.30 8.76 -20.15
CA LEU A 100 -8.29 9.16 -18.75
C LEU A 100 -9.42 10.15 -18.45
N SER A 101 -9.59 11.16 -19.31
CA SER A 101 -10.66 12.16 -19.16
C SER A 101 -12.06 11.55 -19.26
N LYS A 102 -12.26 10.60 -20.19
CA LYS A 102 -13.55 9.89 -20.34
C LYS A 102 -13.86 8.96 -19.16
N ASN A 103 -12.83 8.31 -18.60
CA ASN A 103 -13.00 7.30 -17.56
C ASN A 103 -12.82 7.84 -16.13
N LYS A 104 -12.44 9.11 -15.95
CA LYS A 104 -12.08 9.71 -14.65
C LYS A 104 -13.07 9.37 -13.53
N THR A 105 -14.36 9.63 -13.75
CA THR A 105 -15.41 9.35 -12.75
C THR A 105 -15.46 7.88 -12.33
N LYS A 106 -15.30 6.96 -13.28
CA LYS A 106 -15.27 5.51 -13.03
C LYS A 106 -13.98 5.10 -12.30
N LEU A 107 -12.85 5.67 -12.66
CA LEU A 107 -11.57 5.38 -11.99
C LEU A 107 -11.59 5.84 -10.54
N THR A 108 -12.16 7.03 -10.28
CA THR A 108 -12.30 7.58 -8.93
C THR A 108 -13.26 6.75 -8.09
N SER A 109 -14.42 6.35 -8.63
CA SER A 109 -15.38 5.54 -7.88
C SER A 109 -14.83 4.15 -7.52
N LEU A 110 -13.96 3.60 -8.36
CA LEU A 110 -13.26 2.33 -8.12
C LEU A 110 -12.02 2.48 -7.23
N ASN A 111 -11.66 3.70 -6.80
CA ASN A 111 -10.39 4.00 -6.13
C ASN A 111 -9.19 3.39 -6.87
N ALA A 112 -9.23 3.45 -8.22
CA ALA A 112 -8.25 2.78 -9.05
C ALA A 112 -6.87 3.45 -8.97
N THR A 113 -5.82 2.65 -8.92
CA THR A 113 -4.43 3.14 -8.94
C THR A 113 -3.92 3.25 -10.38
N GLY A 114 -3.38 4.40 -10.75
CA GLY A 114 -2.83 4.61 -12.09
C GLY A 114 -1.36 4.29 -12.18
N LEU A 115 -1.01 3.49 -13.17
CA LEU A 115 0.36 3.18 -13.54
C LEU A 115 0.68 3.87 -14.87
N VAL A 116 1.72 4.71 -14.86
CA VAL A 116 2.21 5.41 -16.03
C VAL A 116 3.34 4.58 -16.66
N VAL A 117 2.99 3.86 -17.72
CA VAL A 117 3.84 2.82 -18.36
C VAL A 117 4.74 3.35 -19.47
N SER A 118 4.43 4.55 -19.96
CA SER A 118 5.21 5.30 -20.93
C SER A 118 5.19 6.78 -20.54
N VAL A 119 6.33 7.31 -20.11
CA VAL A 119 6.47 8.75 -19.86
C VAL A 119 7.90 9.19 -20.07
N ALA A 120 8.07 10.24 -20.89
CA ALA A 120 9.40 10.70 -21.30
C ALA A 120 10.12 11.52 -20.23
N SER A 121 9.41 12.28 -19.40
CA SER A 121 10.03 13.22 -18.46
C SER A 121 9.17 13.52 -17.23
N ALA A 122 9.78 14.14 -16.22
CA ALA A 122 9.09 14.49 -14.96
C ALA A 122 8.01 15.55 -15.20
N GLU A 123 8.24 16.48 -16.12
CA GLU A 123 7.29 17.53 -16.49
C GLU A 123 6.03 16.93 -17.10
N ARG A 124 6.18 15.91 -17.97
CA ARG A 124 5.03 15.22 -18.54
C ARG A 124 4.28 14.43 -17.49
N LEU A 125 4.98 13.73 -16.59
CA LEU A 125 4.33 13.04 -15.47
C LEU A 125 3.56 14.01 -14.57
N ARG A 126 4.11 15.20 -14.31
CA ARG A 126 3.43 16.25 -13.53
C ARG A 126 2.17 16.74 -14.24
N ALA A 127 2.24 17.00 -15.55
CA ALA A 127 1.06 17.36 -16.35
C ALA A 127 -0.02 16.26 -16.32
N LEU A 128 0.39 14.98 -16.37
CA LEU A 128 -0.53 13.86 -16.21
C LEU A 128 -1.24 13.88 -14.85
N ARG A 129 -0.50 14.11 -13.77
CA ARG A 129 -1.04 14.19 -12.40
C ARG A 129 -2.03 15.35 -12.26
N GLU A 130 -1.73 16.50 -12.83
CA GLU A 130 -2.65 17.66 -12.84
C GLU A 130 -3.97 17.32 -13.55
N GLN A 131 -3.93 16.61 -14.69
CA GLN A 131 -5.14 16.18 -15.40
C GLN A 131 -5.91 15.10 -14.62
N ALA A 132 -5.20 14.18 -13.97
CA ALA A 132 -5.76 13.08 -13.20
C ALA A 132 -6.48 13.55 -11.92
N GLY A 133 -6.08 14.70 -11.34
CA GLY A 133 -6.66 15.22 -10.10
C GLY A 133 -6.36 14.31 -8.93
N ASP A 134 -7.41 13.80 -8.26
CA ASP A 134 -7.27 12.98 -7.05
C ASP A 134 -6.79 11.55 -7.31
N LEU A 135 -6.69 11.13 -8.57
CA LEU A 135 -6.20 9.80 -8.94
C LEU A 135 -4.69 9.71 -8.70
N ARG A 136 -4.28 8.67 -7.96
CA ARG A 136 -2.85 8.39 -7.71
C ARG A 136 -2.19 7.83 -8.96
N LEU A 137 -1.15 8.49 -9.45
CA LEU A 137 -0.37 8.07 -10.61
C LEU A 137 1.10 7.77 -10.23
N PHE A 138 1.55 6.57 -10.57
CA PHE A 138 2.92 6.11 -10.34
C PHE A 138 3.62 5.78 -11.65
N PRO A 139 4.81 6.35 -11.93
CA PRO A 139 5.63 5.92 -13.05
C PRO A 139 6.17 4.51 -12.75
N THR A 140 5.90 3.55 -13.62
CA THR A 140 6.30 2.15 -13.41
C THR A 140 6.28 1.39 -14.73
N SER A 141 7.26 0.50 -14.94
CA SER A 141 7.23 -0.39 -16.10
C SER A 141 6.02 -1.34 -15.99
N GLY A 142 5.23 -1.40 -17.05
CA GLY A 142 4.10 -2.30 -17.17
C GLY A 142 4.46 -3.68 -17.71
N ASP A 143 5.74 -3.97 -17.98
CA ASP A 143 6.16 -5.18 -18.70
C ASP A 143 5.78 -6.49 -17.97
N ASP A 144 5.87 -6.52 -16.64
CA ASP A 144 5.46 -7.68 -15.85
C ASP A 144 3.95 -7.93 -15.91
N LEU A 145 3.15 -6.86 -15.84
CA LEU A 145 1.70 -6.93 -16.00
C LEU A 145 1.34 -7.32 -17.44
N ALA A 146 2.03 -6.75 -18.42
CA ALA A 146 1.87 -7.06 -19.84
C ALA A 146 2.08 -8.55 -20.11
N GLN A 147 3.14 -9.14 -19.55
CA GLN A 147 3.44 -10.55 -19.70
C GLN A 147 2.41 -11.43 -18.99
N ARG A 148 2.09 -11.14 -17.72
CA ARG A 148 1.16 -11.95 -16.91
C ARG A 148 -0.26 -11.94 -17.44
N LEU A 149 -0.70 -10.79 -17.93
CA LEU A 149 -2.05 -10.59 -18.46
C LEU A 149 -2.10 -10.69 -19.98
N GLN A 150 -1.00 -11.05 -20.65
CA GLN A 150 -0.92 -11.11 -22.13
C GLN A 150 -1.48 -9.84 -22.78
N LEU A 151 -1.17 -8.69 -22.18
CA LEU A 151 -1.60 -7.38 -22.64
C LEU A 151 -0.51 -6.79 -23.53
N ALA A 152 -0.88 -6.35 -24.73
CA ALA A 152 0.03 -5.72 -25.69
C ALA A 152 -0.21 -4.20 -25.83
N ALA A 153 -1.40 -3.73 -25.45
CA ALA A 153 -1.80 -2.35 -25.68
C ALA A 153 -2.33 -1.67 -24.41
N TYR A 154 -2.28 -0.35 -24.42
CA TYR A 154 -2.86 0.54 -23.41
C TYR A 154 -3.47 1.76 -24.13
N PRO A 155 -4.35 2.56 -23.50
CA PRO A 155 -4.76 2.55 -22.11
C PRO A 155 -5.77 1.44 -21.75
N VAL A 156 -5.77 0.98 -20.49
CA VAL A 156 -6.70 -0.05 -20.01
C VAL A 156 -6.97 0.06 -18.50
N LEU A 157 -8.19 -0.28 -18.10
CA LEU A 157 -8.59 -0.54 -16.71
C LEU A 157 -8.60 -2.05 -16.43
N ILE A 158 -7.96 -2.43 -15.34
CA ILE A 158 -7.83 -3.80 -14.84
C ILE A 158 -8.56 -3.87 -13.50
N THR A 159 -9.52 -4.78 -13.40
CA THR A 159 -10.29 -5.04 -12.17
C THR A 159 -10.23 -6.52 -11.81
N ALA A 160 -10.75 -6.86 -10.64
CA ALA A 160 -10.90 -8.26 -10.21
C ALA A 160 -11.69 -9.13 -11.22
N SER A 161 -12.56 -8.52 -12.04
CA SER A 161 -13.43 -9.21 -13.00
C SER A 161 -12.95 -9.17 -14.44
N GLY A 162 -11.97 -8.31 -14.79
CA GLY A 162 -11.49 -8.26 -16.17
C GLY A 162 -10.71 -7.02 -16.59
N LEU A 163 -10.46 -6.98 -17.89
CA LEU A 163 -9.85 -5.89 -18.65
C LEU A 163 -10.94 -5.13 -19.41
N SER A 164 -10.88 -3.79 -19.38
CA SER A 164 -11.75 -2.92 -20.18
C SER A 164 -11.05 -1.61 -20.52
N GLN A 165 -11.39 -1.03 -21.67
CA GLN A 165 -10.99 0.33 -22.06
C GLN A 165 -12.23 1.23 -21.99
#